data_AF-A0A542B1D3-F1
#
_entry.id   AF-A0A542B1D3-F1
#
_cell.length_a   1.000
_cell.length_b   1.000
_cell.length_c   1.000
_cell.angle_alpha   90.00
_cell.angle_beta   90.00
_cell.angle_gamma   90.00
#
_symmetry.space_group_name_H-M   'P 1'
#
loop_
_entity.id
_entity.type
_entity.pdbx_description
1 polymer ?
#
loop_
_entity_poly.entity_id
_entity_poly.type
_entity_poly.pdbx_seq_one_letter_code
_entity_poly.pdbx_strand_id
1 'polypeptide(L)'
;MQQTAVAVTIRVGLKGAFDVDLPLDVPMLNERLYEIGLWLIDRHIPHQARILWEPDHRRIRVSFPDADDAQAFRMRFRSPLH
;
A
#
# COMPACT_ATOMS: atom_id res chain seq x y z
N MET A 1 -12.43 4.88 -24.38
CA MET A 1 -12.52 4.99 -22.90
C MET A 1 -12.48 3.58 -22.35
N GLN A 2 -11.37 3.17 -21.73
CA GLN A 2 -11.29 1.86 -21.08
C GLN A 2 -12.08 1.95 -19.76
N GLN A 3 -13.10 1.10 -19.61
CA GLN A 3 -13.79 0.92 -18.33
C GLN A 3 -12.81 0.22 -17.38
N THR A 4 -12.13 1.00 -16.54
CA THR A 4 -11.36 0.48 -15.41
C THR A 4 -12.34 -0.12 -14.41
N ALA A 5 -12.54 -1.45 -14.49
CA ALA A 5 -13.42 -2.16 -13.57
C ALA A 5 -12.71 -2.27 -12.22
N VAL A 6 -13.03 -1.39 -11.27
CA VAL A 6 -12.63 -1.55 -9.87
C VAL A 6 -13.39 -2.74 -9.30
N ALA A 7 -12.69 -3.70 -8.71
CA ALA A 7 -13.33 -4.83 -8.05
C ALA A 7 -14.22 -4.31 -6.90
N VAL A 8 -15.53 -4.52 -7.01
CA VAL A 8 -16.48 -4.21 -5.93
C VAL A 8 -16.07 -5.05 -4.71
N THR A 9 -15.73 -4.37 -3.60
CA THR A 9 -15.24 -5.01 -2.39
C THR A 9 -15.95 -4.46 -1.17
N ILE A 10 -16.31 -5.36 -0.25
CA ILE A 10 -16.83 -5.00 1.08
C ILE A 10 -15.69 -4.79 2.09
N ARG A 11 -14.44 -5.00 1.69
CA ARG A 11 -13.25 -4.90 2.55
C ARG A 11 -12.56 -3.54 2.37
N VAL A 12 -13.28 -2.47 2.68
CA VAL A 12 -12.73 -1.11 2.61
C VAL A 12 -12.12 -0.74 3.97
N GLY A 13 -10.83 -0.41 4.00
CA GLY A 13 -10.15 0.12 5.20
C GLY A 13 -10.03 -0.84 6.39
N LEU A 14 -10.45 -2.10 6.24
CA LEU A 14 -10.21 -3.15 7.24
C LEU A 14 -8.72 -3.49 7.28
N LYS A 15 -8.21 -3.81 8.47
CA LYS A 15 -6.84 -4.34 8.56
C LYS A 15 -6.80 -5.69 7.84
N GLY A 16 -6.04 -5.76 6.76
CA GLY A 16 -5.73 -7.03 6.08
C GLY A 16 -4.87 -7.96 6.94
N ALA A 17 -4.84 -9.25 6.60
CA ALA A 17 -4.10 -10.26 7.37
C ALA A 17 -2.57 -10.18 7.15
N PHE A 18 -2.13 -9.51 6.09
CA PHE A 18 -0.73 -9.49 5.66
C PHE A 18 -0.15 -8.07 5.76
N ASP A 19 0.75 -7.88 6.71
CA ASP A 19 1.40 -6.59 6.96
C ASP A 19 2.75 -6.48 6.22
N VAL A 20 3.00 -5.34 5.59
CA VAL A 20 4.29 -4.95 5.02
C VAL A 20 4.72 -3.62 5.66
N ASP A 21 5.86 -3.66 6.33
CA ASP A 21 6.46 -2.48 6.95
C ASP A 21 7.45 -1.82 5.97
N LEU A 22 7.27 -0.53 5.73
CA LEU A 22 8.20 0.33 4.99
C LEU A 22 8.89 1.30 5.95
N PRO A 23 10.21 1.58 5.78
CA PRO A 23 10.87 2.60 6.57
C PRO A 23 10.21 3.96 6.33
N LEU A 24 9.99 4.70 7.41
CA LEU A 24 9.46 6.06 7.35
C LEU A 24 10.61 7.02 7.07
N ASP A 25 10.64 7.50 5.83
CA ASP A 25 11.42 8.67 5.45
C ASP A 25 10.48 9.88 5.42
N VAL A 26 10.52 10.72 6.45
CA VAL A 26 9.58 11.83 6.65
C VAL A 26 9.63 12.85 5.49
N PRO A 27 10.82 13.30 5.04
CA PRO A 27 10.95 14.12 3.83
C PRO A 27 10.26 13.55 2.60
N MET A 28 10.33 12.22 2.41
CA MET A 28 9.82 11.54 1.22
C MET A 28 8.45 10.88 1.42
N LEU A 29 7.79 11.14 2.55
CA LEU A 29 6.54 10.49 2.93
C LEU A 29 5.44 10.72 1.88
N ASN A 30 5.24 11.98 1.46
CA ASN A 30 4.19 12.32 0.50
C ASN A 30 4.43 11.68 -0.87
N GLU A 31 5.68 11.68 -1.34
CA GLU A 31 6.07 11.03 -2.58
C GLU A 31 5.84 9.52 -2.49
N ARG A 32 6.24 8.90 -1.38
CA ARG A 32 6.01 7.48 -1.15
C ARG A 32 4.52 7.13 -1.13
N LEU A 33 3.70 7.91 -0.42
CA LEU A 33 2.25 7.69 -0.38
C LEU A 33 1.61 7.84 -1.76
N TYR A 34 2.10 8.78 -2.57
CA TYR A 34 1.67 8.97 -3.95
C TYR A 34 2.01 7.74 -4.81
N GLU A 35 3.26 7.25 -4.77
CA GLU A 35 3.68 6.04 -5.50
C GLU A 35 2.86 4.81 -5.11
N ILE A 36 2.60 4.65 -3.80
CA ILE A 36 1.75 3.56 -3.28
C ILE A 36 0.34 3.67 -3.85
N GLY A 37 -0.24 4.88 -3.86
CA GLY A 37 -1.56 5.12 -4.43
C GLY A 37 -1.65 4.73 -5.90
N LEU A 38 -0.67 5.14 -6.72
CA LEU A 38 -0.61 4.75 -8.14
C LEU A 38 -0.51 3.24 -8.31
N TRP A 39 0.36 2.59 -7.53
CA TRP A 39 0.53 1.14 -7.60
C TRP A 39 -0.75 0.36 -7.26
N LEU A 40 -1.51 0.82 -6.26
CA LEU A 40 -2.79 0.20 -5.88
C LEU A 40 -3.86 0.40 -6.97
N ILE A 41 -3.86 1.55 -7.66
CA ILE A 41 -4.75 1.82 -8.78
C ILE A 41 -4.43 0.90 -9.96
N ASP A 42 -3.16 0.78 -10.33
CA ASP A 42 -2.71 -0.10 -11.43
C ASP A 42 -3.09 -1.57 -11.17
N ARG A 43 -3.06 -1.98 -9.90
CA ARG A 43 -3.47 -3.30 -9.43
C ARG A 43 -4.98 -3.47 -9.28
N HIS A 44 -5.78 -2.43 -9.53
CA HIS A 44 -7.24 -2.41 -9.36
C HIS A 44 -7.72 -2.71 -7.92
N ILE A 45 -6.90 -2.36 -6.92
CA ILE A 45 -7.17 -2.57 -5.49
C ILE A 45 -7.05 -1.29 -4.61
N PRO A 46 -7.45 -0.10 -5.09
CA PRO A 46 -7.18 1.18 -4.40
C PRO A 46 -7.77 1.31 -2.98
N HIS A 47 -8.76 0.48 -2.63
CA HIS A 47 -9.44 0.53 -1.33
C HIS A 47 -9.16 -0.68 -0.44
N GLN A 48 -8.38 -1.65 -0.93
CA GLN A 48 -8.16 -2.93 -0.25
C GLN A 48 -6.93 -2.93 0.64
N ALA A 49 -5.99 -2.00 0.43
CA ALA A 49 -4.86 -1.81 1.31
C ALA A 49 -5.20 -0.79 2.41
N ARG A 50 -4.88 -1.11 3.65
CA ARG A 50 -4.90 -0.15 4.76
C ARG A 50 -3.49 0.37 5.00
N ILE A 51 -3.32 1.68 4.99
CA ILE A 51 -2.05 2.33 5.31
C ILE A 51 -2.16 2.91 6.73
N LEU A 52 -1.23 2.53 7.60
CA LEU A 52 -1.09 3.05 8.95
C LEU A 52 0.28 3.71 9.11
N TRP A 53 0.27 4.94 9.59
CA TRP A 53 1.49 5.64 9.97
C TRP A 53 1.84 5.30 11.43
N GLU A 54 3.05 4.78 11.67
CA GLU A 54 3.59 4.48 13.00
C GLU A 54 4.89 5.28 13.24
N PRO A 55 4.81 6.58 13.56
CA PRO A 55 5.98 7.46 13.68
C PRO A 55 6.95 7.03 14.78
N ASP A 56 6.45 6.52 15.91
CA ASP A 56 7.29 6.03 17.02
C ASP A 56 8.18 4.85 16.62
N HIS A 57 7.74 4.07 15.64
CA HIS A 57 8.47 2.94 15.08
C HIS A 57 9.21 3.29 13.79
N ARG A 58 9.20 4.58 13.39
CA ARG A 58 9.78 5.08 12.14
C ARG A 58 9.39 4.21 10.94
N ARG A 59 8.10 3.87 10.83
CA ARG A 59 7.59 3.08 9.70
C ARG A 59 6.20 3.50 9.22
N ILE A 60 5.91 3.11 7.99
CA ILE A 60 4.56 3.01 7.45
C ILE A 60 4.24 1.52 7.37
N ARG A 61 3.09 1.12 7.89
CA ARG A 61 2.58 -0.24 7.77
C ARG A 61 1.47 -0.27 6.73
N VAL A 62 1.60 -1.15 5.75
CA VAL A 62 0.57 -1.39 4.74
C VAL A 62 0.03 -2.81 4.90
N SER A 63 -1.26 -2.92 5.17
CA SER A 63 -1.95 -4.20 5.38
C SER A 63 -2.77 -4.58 4.16
N PHE A 64 -2.63 -5.82 3.70
CA PHE A 64 -3.35 -6.39 2.55
C PHE A 64 -4.24 -7.57 2.96
N PRO A 65 -5.40 -7.77 2.31
CA PRO A 65 -6.26 -8.92 2.56
C PRO A 65 -5.71 -10.21 1.95
N ASP A 66 -4.82 -10.10 0.96
CA ASP A 66 -4.26 -11.19 0.19
C ASP A 66 -2.71 -11.22 0.29
N ALA A 67 -2.15 -12.43 0.27
CA ALA A 67 -0.71 -12.65 0.46
C ALA A 67 0.10 -12.30 -0.79
N ASP A 68 -0.45 -12.52 -1.99
CA ASP A 68 0.23 -12.28 -3.26
C ASP A 68 0.40 -10.78 -3.49
N ASP A 69 -0.62 -9.99 -3.15
CA ASP A 69 -0.53 -8.52 -3.19
C ASP A 69 0.49 -7.99 -2.18
N ALA A 70 0.52 -8.53 -0.95
CA ALA A 70 1.52 -8.16 0.05
C ALA A 70 2.95 -8.48 -0.42
N GLN A 71 3.14 -9.65 -1.04
CA GLN A 71 4.44 -10.04 -1.58
C GLN A 71 4.85 -9.16 -2.76
N ALA A 72 3.94 -8.90 -3.70
CA ALA A 72 4.19 -8.04 -4.84
C ALA A 72 4.53 -6.59 -4.41
N PHE A 73 3.79 -6.09 -3.41
CA PHE A 73 4.05 -4.77 -2.82
C PHE A 73 5.43 -4.72 -2.17
N ARG A 74 5.78 -5.72 -1.35
CA ARG A 74 7.11 -5.83 -0.73
C ARG A 74 8.21 -5.82 -1.77
N MET A 75 8.05 -6.54 -2.87
CA MET A 75 9.05 -6.56 -3.95
C MET A 75 9.20 -5.20 -4.64
N ARG A 76 8.09 -4.47 -4.84
CA ARG A 76 8.10 -3.15 -5.50
C ARG A 76 8.71 -2.03 -4.64
N PHE A 77 8.50 -2.07 -3.33
CA PHE A 77 8.85 -0.99 -2.39
C PHE A 77 9.96 -1.36 -1.41
N ARG A 78 10.70 -2.46 -1.66
CA ARG A 78 11.80 -2.92 -0.80
C ARG A 78 12.91 -1.89 -0.61
N SER A 79 13.16 -1.06 -1.63
CA SER A 79 14.24 -0.08 -1.62
C SER A 79 13.78 1.28 -1.08
N PRO A 80 14.62 1.98 -0.28
CA PRO A 80 14.40 3.38 0.06
C PRO A 80 14.22 4.25 -1.18
N LEU A 81 13.56 5.40 -1.04
CA LEU A 81 13.65 6.45 -2.06
C LEU A 81 15.07 7.04 -1.98
N HIS A 82 15.62 7.40 -3.13
CA HIS A 82 17.00 7.85 -3.29
C HIS A 82 17.18 9.33 -2.99
#